data_AF-A0A1F8P4W3-F1
#
_entry.id   AF-A0A1F8P4W3-F1
#
_cell.length_a   1.000
_cell.length_b   1.000
_cell.length_c   1.000
_cell.angle_alpha   90.00
_cell.angle_beta   90.00
_cell.angle_gamma   90.00
#
_symmetry.space_group_name_H-M   'P 1'
#
loop_
_entity.id
_entity.type
_entity.pdbx_description
1 polymer ?
#
loop_
_entity_poly.entity_id
_entity_poly.type
_entity_poly.pdbx_seq_one_letter_code
_entity_poly.pdbx_strand_id
1 'polypeptide(L)'
;MSEIGNDGNLNLNSTRLRIIAALPLLLFGLGIAAMSLSRGGPWYSVPTWRLVLSIVIGLLPMTVIAIVGILALIRRLPDWGLTWAGSAFMGLVILVKTIAEELAEVDQPIISEPVEIGLVILLFMAGVALLVIVGMRGWQRGGLLSIGFSVTFALTFFWAVTAAPFYRHDVAIWAGPFSLLIAAITYYYAKATTLTHFMLLLGVGILNLGSLLTANTVWQDWFQAKGKTSSALPLAILMLAFLICGPMMGLIARPIQQTLRRA
;
A
#
# COMPACT_ATOMS: atom_id res chain seq x y z
N MET A 1 -6.88 -29.78 -4.98
CA MET A 1 -7.47 -29.45 -3.67
C MET A 1 -6.42 -29.74 -2.62
N SER A 2 -5.70 -28.71 -2.15
CA SER A 2 -4.65 -28.86 -1.13
C SER A 2 -5.29 -28.84 0.26
N GLU A 3 -4.92 -29.80 1.10
CA GLU A 3 -5.23 -29.82 2.52
C GLU A 3 -4.92 -28.45 3.13
N ILE A 4 -5.94 -27.83 3.73
CA ILE A 4 -5.77 -26.61 4.51
C ILE A 4 -5.10 -27.07 5.81
N GLY A 5 -3.77 -27.11 5.81
CA GLY A 5 -2.97 -27.24 7.03
C GLY A 5 -3.46 -26.22 8.04
N ASN A 6 -4.02 -26.72 9.14
CA ASN A 6 -4.86 -25.97 10.08
C ASN A 6 -4.04 -25.14 11.10
N ASP A 7 -2.76 -24.93 10.81
CA ASP A 7 -1.76 -24.47 11.77
C ASP A 7 -1.65 -22.94 11.81
N GLY A 8 -2.40 -22.24 10.95
CA GLY A 8 -2.35 -20.78 10.81
C GLY A 8 -1.00 -20.24 10.31
N ASN A 9 -0.07 -21.12 9.94
CA ASN A 9 1.23 -20.79 9.35
C ASN A 9 1.09 -20.49 7.87
N LEU A 10 1.94 -19.59 7.37
CA LEU A 10 2.03 -19.28 5.94
C LEU A 10 2.51 -20.49 5.14
N ASN A 11 1.71 -20.95 4.18
CA ASN A 11 2.09 -22.01 3.25
C ASN A 11 2.80 -21.44 2.01
N LEU A 12 3.95 -20.83 2.24
CA LEU A 12 4.83 -20.26 1.21
C LEU A 12 6.13 -21.05 1.14
N ASN A 13 6.04 -22.37 0.95
CA ASN A 13 7.20 -23.26 1.02
C ASN A 13 8.16 -23.10 -0.17
N SER A 14 7.65 -22.70 -1.34
CA SER A 14 8.50 -22.49 -2.52
C SER A 14 9.03 -21.05 -2.59
N THR A 15 10.31 -20.92 -2.96
CA THR A 15 10.96 -19.63 -3.23
C THR A 15 10.17 -18.80 -4.24
N ARG A 16 9.58 -19.44 -5.26
CA ARG A 16 8.76 -18.78 -6.29
C ARG A 16 7.56 -18.06 -5.69
N LEU A 17 6.81 -18.70 -4.80
CA LEU A 17 5.62 -18.08 -4.18
C LEU A 17 5.98 -16.90 -3.28
N ARG A 18 7.12 -16.96 -2.59
CA ARG A 18 7.63 -15.84 -1.78
C ARG A 18 8.00 -14.63 -2.63
N ILE A 19 8.66 -14.86 -3.77
CA ILE A 19 8.98 -13.79 -4.73
C ILE A 19 7.69 -13.17 -5.27
N ILE A 20 6.72 -14.00 -5.66
CA ILE A 20 5.42 -13.53 -6.16
C ILE A 20 4.72 -12.68 -5.09
N ALA A 21 4.77 -13.04 -3.81
CA ALA A 21 4.17 -12.26 -2.73
C ALA A 21 4.85 -10.89 -2.52
N ALA A 22 6.15 -10.77 -2.78
CA ALA A 22 6.88 -9.51 -2.64
C ALA A 22 6.75 -8.58 -3.86
N LEU A 23 6.40 -9.14 -5.02
CA LEU A 23 6.39 -8.45 -6.30
C LEU A 23 5.48 -7.21 -6.41
N PRO A 24 4.26 -7.13 -5.82
CA PRO A 24 3.39 -5.97 -6.05
C PRO A 24 4.02 -4.66 -5.55
N LEU A 25 4.72 -4.71 -4.42
CA LEU A 25 5.35 -3.53 -3.81
C LEU A 25 6.55 -3.06 -4.65
N LEU A 26 7.32 -4.01 -5.20
CA LEU A 26 8.40 -3.72 -6.13
C LEU A 26 7.87 -3.09 -7.42
N LEU A 27 6.84 -3.69 -8.03
CA LEU A 27 6.22 -3.17 -9.25
C LEU A 27 5.68 -1.75 -9.06
N PHE A 28 5.04 -1.49 -7.92
CA PHE A 28 4.49 -0.18 -7.60
C PHE A 28 5.60 0.89 -7.51
N GLY A 29 6.65 0.63 -6.73
CA GLY A 29 7.74 1.60 -6.58
C GLY A 29 8.61 1.76 -7.82
N LEU A 30 8.88 0.68 -8.57
CA LEU A 30 9.52 0.78 -9.88
C LEU A 30 8.65 1.55 -10.88
N GLY A 31 7.33 1.39 -10.81
CA GLY A 31 6.37 2.20 -11.57
C GLY A 31 6.50 3.68 -11.29
N ILE A 32 6.54 4.08 -10.01
CA ILE A 32 6.77 5.47 -9.61
C ILE A 32 8.13 5.98 -10.09
N ALA A 33 9.18 5.18 -9.93
CA ALA A 33 10.51 5.57 -10.37
C ALA A 33 10.57 5.76 -11.89
N ALA A 34 10.07 4.81 -12.68
CA ALA A 34 10.04 4.89 -14.14
C ALA A 34 9.13 6.03 -14.64
N MET A 35 7.98 6.23 -14.01
CA MET A 35 7.10 7.37 -14.27
C MET A 35 7.85 8.69 -14.02
N SER A 36 8.57 8.81 -12.91
CA SER A 36 9.29 10.03 -12.55
C SER A 36 10.46 10.32 -13.49
N LEU A 37 11.23 9.29 -13.87
CA LEU A 37 12.34 9.40 -14.83
C LEU A 37 11.86 9.75 -16.24
N SER A 38 10.77 9.13 -16.72
CA SER A 38 10.23 9.37 -18.06
C SER A 38 9.63 10.77 -18.22
N ARG A 39 9.02 11.29 -17.16
CA ARG A 39 8.52 12.68 -17.13
C ARG A 39 9.68 13.67 -17.29
N GLY A 40 10.73 13.49 -16.47
CA GLY A 40 11.91 14.34 -16.43
C GLY A 40 11.59 15.81 -16.09
N GLY A 41 12.63 16.64 -15.94
CA GLY A 41 12.53 18.10 -15.85
C GLY A 41 11.63 18.68 -14.74
N PRO A 42 11.57 20.01 -14.61
CA PRO A 42 10.59 20.68 -13.77
C PRO A 42 9.18 20.56 -14.35
N TRP A 43 8.16 20.64 -13.50
CA TRP A 43 6.78 20.30 -13.87
C TRP A 43 6.19 21.17 -14.99
N TYR A 44 6.58 22.44 -15.06
CA TYR A 44 6.08 23.42 -16.03
C TYR A 44 6.73 23.30 -17.42
N SER A 45 7.83 22.56 -17.57
CA SER A 45 8.59 22.50 -18.83
C SER A 45 8.45 21.16 -19.56
N VAL A 46 7.53 20.30 -19.13
CA VAL A 46 7.43 18.94 -19.68
C VAL A 46 6.48 18.90 -20.86
N PRO A 47 6.93 18.43 -22.04
CA PRO A 47 6.05 18.33 -23.20
C PRO A 47 4.96 17.29 -22.95
N THR A 48 3.77 17.54 -23.50
CA THR A 48 2.56 16.73 -23.30
C THR A 48 2.78 15.23 -23.58
N TRP A 49 3.57 14.88 -24.59
CA TRP A 49 3.85 13.48 -24.91
C TRP A 49 4.61 12.74 -23.80
N ARG A 50 5.53 13.42 -23.08
CA ARG A 50 6.24 12.83 -21.93
C ARG A 50 5.31 12.67 -20.74
N LEU A 51 4.37 13.60 -20.57
CA LEU A 51 3.30 13.49 -19.59
C LEU A 51 2.45 12.24 -19.84
N VAL A 52 1.93 12.08 -21.06
CA VAL A 52 1.15 10.89 -21.45
C VAL A 52 1.95 9.61 -21.28
N LEU A 53 3.21 9.59 -21.74
CA LEU A 53 4.09 8.44 -21.58
C LEU A 53 4.29 8.08 -20.11
N SER A 54 4.53 9.06 -19.24
CA SER A 54 4.72 8.83 -17.80
C SER A 54 3.46 8.24 -17.15
N ILE A 55 2.27 8.71 -17.55
CA ILE A 55 0.99 8.17 -17.07
C ILE A 55 0.84 6.71 -17.51
N VAL A 56 1.11 6.39 -18.78
CA VAL A 56 1.04 5.02 -19.30
C VAL A 56 2.00 4.09 -18.56
N ILE A 57 3.24 4.54 -18.32
CA ILE A 57 4.25 3.78 -17.56
C ILE A 57 3.81 3.54 -16.12
N GLY A 58 3.21 4.53 -15.46
CA GLY A 58 2.68 4.40 -14.10
C GLY A 58 1.44 3.51 -14.02
N LEU A 59 0.54 3.58 -15.01
CA LEU A 59 -0.69 2.79 -15.03
C LEU A 59 -0.43 1.29 -15.25
N LEU A 60 0.57 0.92 -16.04
CA LEU A 60 0.86 -0.48 -16.36
C LEU A 60 1.04 -1.37 -15.10
N PRO A 61 1.95 -1.06 -14.15
CA PRO A 61 2.10 -1.86 -12.93
C PRO A 61 0.85 -1.79 -12.04
N MET A 62 0.13 -0.66 -12.02
CA MET A 62 -1.12 -0.52 -11.26
C MET A 62 -2.21 -1.45 -11.79
N THR A 63 -2.36 -1.55 -13.10
CA THR A 63 -3.28 -2.48 -13.75
C THR A 63 -2.91 -3.93 -13.46
N VAL A 64 -1.61 -4.28 -13.50
CA VAL A 64 -1.14 -5.62 -13.14
C VAL A 64 -1.48 -5.94 -11.67
N ILE A 65 -1.22 -5.01 -10.74
CA ILE A 65 -1.53 -5.18 -9.32
C ILE A 65 -3.03 -5.36 -9.12
N ALA A 66 -3.86 -4.55 -9.77
CA ALA A 66 -5.32 -4.65 -9.70
C ALA A 66 -5.81 -6.02 -10.22
N ILE A 67 -5.38 -6.45 -11.40
CA ILE A 67 -5.81 -7.73 -12.01
C ILE A 67 -5.41 -8.91 -11.12
N VAL A 68 -4.15 -8.94 -10.67
CA VAL A 68 -3.65 -10.06 -9.84
C VAL A 68 -4.27 -10.03 -8.44
N GLY A 69 -4.51 -8.85 -7.86
CA GLY A 69 -5.22 -8.69 -6.59
C GLY A 69 -6.67 -9.17 -6.66
N ILE A 70 -7.39 -8.84 -7.73
CA ILE A 70 -8.74 -9.36 -8.00
C ILE A 70 -8.70 -10.89 -8.19
N LEU A 71 -7.74 -11.41 -8.96
CA LEU A 71 -7.58 -12.84 -9.13
C LEU A 71 -7.32 -13.56 -7.79
N ALA A 72 -6.52 -12.96 -6.91
CA ALA A 72 -6.29 -13.48 -5.56
C ALA A 72 -7.57 -13.50 -4.73
N LEU A 73 -8.39 -12.44 -4.77
CA LEU A 73 -9.69 -12.38 -4.11
C LEU A 73 -10.65 -13.47 -4.62
N ILE A 74 -10.79 -13.62 -5.94
CA ILE A 74 -11.62 -14.67 -6.58
C ILE A 74 -11.15 -16.07 -6.17
N ARG A 75 -9.83 -16.27 -6.07
CA ARG A 75 -9.22 -17.53 -5.60
C ARG A 75 -9.21 -17.68 -4.06
N ARG A 76 -10.06 -16.94 -3.35
CA ARG A 76 -10.24 -17.01 -1.89
C ARG A 76 -9.01 -16.64 -1.06
N LEU A 77 -8.16 -15.76 -1.60
CA LEU A 77 -6.96 -15.22 -0.97
C LEU A 77 -5.91 -16.30 -0.62
N PRO A 78 -5.25 -16.89 -1.62
CA PRO A 78 -4.08 -17.74 -1.36
C PRO A 78 -2.97 -16.91 -0.70
N ASP A 79 -2.08 -17.56 0.06
CA ASP A 79 -1.05 -16.86 0.87
C ASP A 79 -0.16 -15.92 0.05
N TRP A 80 0.14 -16.26 -1.21
CA TRP A 80 0.94 -15.40 -2.10
C TRP A 80 0.18 -14.16 -2.56
N GLY A 81 -1.14 -14.18 -2.53
CA GLY A 81 -2.04 -13.14 -3.05
C GLY A 81 -2.46 -12.09 -2.02
N LEU A 82 -2.05 -12.25 -0.75
CA LEU A 82 -2.45 -11.35 0.33
C LEU A 82 -1.91 -9.94 0.16
N THR A 83 -0.62 -9.82 -0.16
CA THR A 83 0.02 -8.53 -0.46
C THR A 83 -0.57 -7.88 -1.70
N TRP A 84 -0.85 -8.67 -2.76
CA TRP A 84 -1.52 -8.19 -3.98
C TRP A 84 -2.91 -7.63 -3.69
N ALA A 85 -3.72 -8.33 -2.90
CA ALA A 85 -5.05 -7.87 -2.52
C ALA A 85 -4.99 -6.57 -1.70
N GLY A 86 -4.06 -6.49 -0.74
CA GLY A 86 -3.88 -5.28 0.07
C GLY A 86 -3.41 -4.08 -0.76
N SER A 87 -2.44 -4.30 -1.66
CA SER A 87 -1.95 -3.27 -2.56
C SER A 87 -3.00 -2.83 -3.58
N ALA A 88 -3.74 -3.76 -4.18
CA ALA A 88 -4.82 -3.43 -5.12
C ALA A 88 -5.93 -2.64 -4.42
N PHE A 89 -6.31 -3.03 -3.21
CA PHE A 89 -7.33 -2.34 -2.44
C PHE A 89 -6.90 -0.93 -2.08
N MET A 90 -5.70 -0.75 -1.53
CA MET A 90 -5.21 0.58 -1.19
C MET A 90 -5.01 1.44 -2.44
N GLY A 91 -4.53 0.85 -3.54
CA GLY A 91 -4.44 1.53 -4.84
C GLY A 91 -5.80 2.03 -5.34
N LEU A 92 -6.87 1.25 -5.15
CA LEU A 92 -8.24 1.67 -5.47
C LEU A 92 -8.71 2.85 -4.60
N VAL A 93 -8.46 2.79 -3.29
CA VAL A 93 -8.79 3.89 -2.36
C VAL A 93 -8.12 5.18 -2.82
N ILE A 94 -6.84 5.11 -3.16
CA ILE A 94 -6.06 6.27 -3.58
C ILE A 94 -6.52 6.78 -4.94
N LEU A 95 -6.78 5.88 -5.89
CA LEU A 95 -7.32 6.25 -7.21
C LEU A 95 -8.64 7.02 -7.09
N VAL A 96 -9.58 6.51 -6.28
CA VAL A 96 -10.86 7.17 -6.05
C VAL A 96 -10.65 8.55 -5.43
N LYS A 97 -9.75 8.66 -4.45
CA LYS A 97 -9.46 9.95 -3.81
C LYS A 97 -8.82 10.95 -4.77
N THR A 98 -7.85 10.52 -5.57
CA THR A 98 -7.20 11.36 -6.58
C THR A 98 -8.19 11.85 -7.62
N ILE A 99 -9.08 10.98 -8.13
CA ILE A 99 -10.11 11.40 -9.10
C ILE A 99 -11.03 12.46 -8.48
N ALA A 100 -11.44 12.27 -7.22
CA ALA A 100 -12.30 13.23 -6.54
C ALA A 100 -11.61 14.59 -6.33
N GLU A 101 -10.34 14.59 -5.94
CA GLU A 101 -9.53 15.81 -5.77
C GLU A 101 -9.33 16.56 -7.09
N GLU A 102 -8.92 15.87 -8.16
CA GLU A 102 -8.69 16.47 -9.48
C GLU A 102 -9.96 17.07 -10.09
N LEU A 103 -11.11 16.41 -9.92
CA LEU A 103 -12.40 16.93 -10.41
C LEU A 103 -12.86 18.17 -9.64
N ALA A 104 -12.55 18.22 -8.33
CA ALA A 104 -12.85 19.39 -7.51
C ALA A 104 -11.99 20.60 -7.89
N GLU A 105 -10.73 20.39 -8.31
CA GLU A 105 -9.84 21.48 -8.74
C GLU A 105 -10.26 22.13 -10.07
N VAL A 106 -11.00 21.42 -10.92
CA VAL A 106 -11.47 21.92 -12.23
C VAL A 106 -12.91 22.47 -12.16
N ASP A 107 -13.45 22.69 -10.95
CA ASP A 107 -14.84 23.10 -10.72
C ASP A 107 -15.88 22.18 -11.41
N GLN A 108 -15.54 20.91 -11.63
CA GLN A 108 -16.41 19.90 -12.24
C GLN A 108 -16.61 18.70 -11.30
N PRO A 109 -17.21 18.89 -10.11
CA PRO A 109 -17.49 17.78 -9.21
C PRO A 109 -18.56 16.87 -9.82
N ILE A 110 -18.14 15.80 -10.50
CA ILE A 110 -19.05 14.74 -10.98
C ILE A 110 -19.67 14.01 -9.78
N ILE A 111 -18.94 13.95 -8.66
CA ILE A 111 -19.36 13.32 -7.42
C ILE A 111 -19.64 14.43 -6.40
N SER A 112 -20.86 14.48 -5.88
CA SER A 112 -21.20 15.39 -4.78
C SER A 112 -20.39 15.06 -3.53
N GLU A 113 -19.97 16.05 -2.75
CA GLU A 113 -19.19 15.89 -1.51
C GLU A 113 -19.74 14.81 -0.55
N PRO A 114 -21.07 14.69 -0.28
CA PRO A 114 -21.59 13.63 0.58
C PRO A 114 -21.38 12.21 0.02
N VAL A 115 -21.43 12.06 -1.31
CA VAL A 115 -21.20 10.78 -1.99
C VAL A 115 -19.71 10.41 -1.94
N GLU A 116 -18.80 11.38 -2.08
CA GLU A 116 -17.37 11.13 -1.92
C GLU A 116 -17.07 10.64 -0.49
N ILE A 117 -17.55 11.35 0.53
CA ILE A 117 -17.38 10.96 1.94
C ILE A 117 -17.96 9.56 2.18
N GLY A 118 -19.18 9.29 1.69
CA GLY A 118 -19.82 7.99 1.80
C GLY A 118 -19.00 6.88 1.14
N LEU A 119 -18.43 7.14 -0.04
CA LEU A 119 -17.60 6.18 -0.77
C LEU A 119 -16.29 5.90 -0.03
N VAL A 120 -15.63 6.91 0.52
CA VAL A 120 -14.41 6.75 1.33
C VAL A 120 -14.70 5.94 2.59
N ILE A 121 -15.80 6.22 3.29
CA ILE A 121 -16.22 5.44 4.48
C ILE A 121 -16.51 3.98 4.08
N LEU A 122 -17.24 3.76 2.99
CA LEU A 122 -17.55 2.41 2.50
C LEU A 122 -16.27 1.62 2.18
N LEU A 123 -15.33 2.23 1.45
CA LEU A 123 -14.04 1.62 1.14
C LEU A 123 -13.22 1.38 2.40
N PHE A 124 -13.19 2.33 3.34
CA PHE A 124 -12.50 2.13 4.61
C PHE A 124 -13.07 0.91 5.37
N MET A 125 -14.39 0.81 5.49
CA MET A 125 -15.07 -0.32 6.15
C MET A 125 -14.79 -1.64 5.43
N ALA A 126 -14.80 -1.65 4.08
CA ALA A 126 -14.46 -2.84 3.31
C ALA A 126 -12.99 -3.28 3.53
N GLY A 127 -12.06 -2.33 3.62
CA GLY A 127 -10.66 -2.61 3.92
C GLY A 127 -10.46 -3.18 5.32
N VAL A 128 -11.13 -2.60 6.33
CA VAL A 128 -11.15 -3.12 7.70
C VAL A 128 -11.74 -4.53 7.73
N ALA A 129 -12.88 -4.76 7.07
CA ALA A 129 -13.50 -6.09 6.99
C ALA A 129 -12.55 -7.13 6.37
N LEU A 130 -11.85 -6.77 5.29
CA LEU A 130 -10.85 -7.64 4.66
C LEU A 130 -9.70 -7.98 5.61
N LEU A 131 -9.17 -6.99 6.33
CA LEU A 131 -8.12 -7.16 7.35
C LEU A 131 -8.58 -8.07 8.50
N VAL A 132 -9.81 -7.89 8.98
CA VAL A 132 -10.40 -8.74 10.02
C VAL A 132 -10.56 -10.18 9.53
N ILE A 133 -11.17 -10.38 8.36
CA ILE A 133 -11.40 -11.72 7.79
C ILE A 133 -10.08 -12.47 7.60
N VAL A 134 -9.06 -11.81 7.05
CA VAL A 134 -7.74 -12.43 6.83
C VAL A 134 -6.98 -12.59 8.14
N GLY A 135 -7.03 -11.60 9.03
CA GLY A 135 -6.40 -11.65 10.35
C GLY A 135 -6.92 -12.83 11.16
N MET A 136 -8.23 -13.07 11.15
CA MET A 136 -8.85 -14.25 11.76
C MET A 136 -8.29 -15.55 11.19
N ARG A 137 -7.87 -15.62 9.93
CA ARG A 137 -7.24 -16.85 9.38
C ARG A 137 -5.79 -17.07 9.86
N GLY A 138 -5.21 -16.09 10.54
CA GLY A 138 -3.87 -16.15 11.12
C GLY A 138 -3.20 -14.78 11.10
N TRP A 139 -2.59 -14.38 12.21
CA TRP A 139 -1.93 -13.07 12.35
C TRP A 139 -0.80 -12.83 11.31
N GLN A 140 -0.09 -13.89 10.87
CA GLN A 140 0.93 -13.79 9.83
C GLN A 140 0.31 -13.45 8.46
N ARG A 141 -0.84 -14.06 8.14
CA ARG A 141 -1.61 -13.74 6.93
C ARG A 141 -2.14 -12.31 6.98
N GLY A 142 -2.67 -11.91 8.14
CA GLY A 142 -3.06 -10.53 8.41
C GLY A 142 -1.89 -9.56 8.21
N GLY A 143 -0.68 -9.93 8.65
CA GLY A 143 0.53 -9.13 8.46
C GLY A 143 0.92 -8.94 7.00
N LEU A 144 0.90 -9.99 6.17
CA LEU A 144 1.17 -9.84 4.73
C LEU A 144 0.16 -8.91 4.04
N LEU A 145 -1.13 -9.05 4.35
CA LEU A 145 -2.16 -8.15 3.82
C LEU A 145 -1.92 -6.70 4.28
N SER A 146 -1.66 -6.51 5.57
CA SER A 146 -1.35 -5.21 6.19
C SER A 146 -0.11 -4.54 5.60
N ILE A 147 0.95 -5.31 5.28
CA ILE A 147 2.12 -4.80 4.55
C ILE A 147 1.68 -4.27 3.18
N GLY A 148 0.85 -5.02 2.44
CA GLY A 148 0.27 -4.58 1.17
C GLY A 148 -0.46 -3.23 1.29
N PHE A 149 -1.35 -3.10 2.27
CA PHE A 149 -2.07 -1.84 2.54
C PHE A 149 -1.12 -0.69 2.89
N SER A 150 -0.35 -0.85 3.97
CA SER A 150 0.43 0.23 4.59
C SER A 150 1.56 0.70 3.69
N VAL A 151 2.27 -0.21 3.02
CA VAL A 151 3.36 0.14 2.09
C VAL A 151 2.81 0.82 0.85
N THR A 152 1.70 0.33 0.28
CA THR A 152 1.12 0.99 -0.90
C THR A 152 0.73 2.42 -0.57
N PHE A 153 0.12 2.64 0.60
CA PHE A 153 -0.16 3.99 1.10
C PHE A 153 1.12 4.83 1.25
N ALA A 154 2.15 4.30 1.91
CA ALA A 154 3.45 4.97 2.05
C ALA A 154 4.10 5.33 0.70
N LEU A 155 4.06 4.43 -0.28
CA LEU A 155 4.62 4.65 -1.61
C LEU A 155 3.92 5.79 -2.35
N THR A 156 2.64 6.06 -2.05
CA THR A 156 1.94 7.18 -2.70
C THR A 156 2.44 8.54 -2.25
N PHE A 157 3.15 8.64 -1.13
CA PHE A 157 3.83 9.87 -0.76
C PHE A 157 4.98 10.19 -1.74
N PHE A 158 5.71 9.19 -2.24
CA PHE A 158 6.70 9.43 -3.31
C PHE A 158 6.03 9.93 -4.58
N TRP A 159 4.87 9.35 -4.94
CA TRP A 159 4.10 9.83 -6.09
C TRP A 159 3.60 11.27 -5.87
N ALA A 160 3.03 11.59 -4.72
CA ALA A 160 2.50 12.91 -4.40
C ALA A 160 3.62 13.99 -4.38
N VAL A 161 4.83 13.65 -3.94
CA VAL A 161 5.99 14.55 -4.01
C VAL A 161 6.39 14.88 -5.46
N THR A 162 6.00 14.09 -6.46
CA THR A 162 6.24 14.45 -7.87
C THR A 162 5.47 15.68 -8.36
N ALA A 163 4.43 16.09 -7.62
CA ALA A 163 3.70 17.34 -7.85
C ALA A 163 4.39 18.56 -7.23
N ALA A 164 5.28 18.35 -6.26
CA ALA A 164 6.07 19.42 -5.64
C ALA A 164 7.25 19.85 -6.54
N PRO A 165 7.92 21.00 -6.28
CA PRO A 165 9.04 21.51 -7.09
C PRO A 165 10.35 20.71 -6.90
N PHE A 166 10.28 19.38 -6.81
CA PHE A 166 11.44 18.49 -6.74
C PHE A 166 11.95 18.12 -8.13
N TYR A 167 13.25 17.85 -8.21
CA TYR A 167 13.79 17.11 -9.34
C TYR A 167 13.24 15.69 -9.28
N ARG A 168 12.45 15.32 -10.27
CA ARG A 168 11.80 14.00 -10.35
C ARG A 168 12.78 12.83 -10.35
N HIS A 169 14.05 13.10 -10.68
CA HIS A 169 15.14 12.15 -10.55
C HIS A 169 15.40 11.76 -9.08
N ASP A 170 15.27 12.69 -8.13
CA ASP A 170 15.46 12.41 -6.71
C ASP A 170 14.37 11.44 -6.21
N VAL A 171 13.12 11.67 -6.63
CA VAL A 171 12.00 10.76 -6.33
C VAL A 171 12.29 9.36 -6.86
N ALA A 172 12.81 9.24 -8.08
CA ALA A 172 13.15 7.94 -8.65
C ALA A 172 14.29 7.22 -7.91
N ILE A 173 15.33 7.98 -7.52
CA ILE A 173 16.48 7.48 -6.75
C ILE A 173 16.05 6.94 -5.38
N TRP A 174 14.99 7.49 -4.79
CA TRP A 174 14.46 6.98 -3.53
C TRP A 174 13.42 5.88 -3.70
N ALA A 175 12.43 6.06 -4.58
CA ALA A 175 11.31 5.14 -4.75
C ALA A 175 11.75 3.74 -5.20
N GLY A 176 12.71 3.65 -6.12
CA GLY A 176 13.24 2.37 -6.60
C GLY A 176 13.89 1.54 -5.49
N PRO A 177 15.00 2.00 -4.87
CA PRO A 177 15.65 1.32 -3.75
C PRO A 177 14.74 1.07 -2.55
N PHE A 178 13.87 2.03 -2.22
CA PHE A 178 12.88 1.86 -1.14
C PHE A 178 11.96 0.66 -1.41
N SER A 179 11.41 0.57 -2.62
CA SER A 179 10.54 -0.54 -3.00
C SER A 179 11.27 -1.88 -3.08
N LEU A 180 12.54 -1.89 -3.49
CA LEU A 180 13.39 -3.09 -3.46
C LEU A 180 13.64 -3.56 -2.02
N LEU A 181 13.92 -2.64 -1.11
CA LEU A 181 14.10 -2.95 0.31
C LEU A 181 12.81 -3.51 0.92
N ILE A 182 11.66 -2.91 0.64
CA ILE A 182 10.37 -3.41 1.11
C ILE A 182 10.03 -4.77 0.51
N ALA A 183 10.31 -4.99 -0.77
CA ALA A 183 10.12 -6.29 -1.41
C ALA A 183 11.01 -7.36 -0.75
N ALA A 184 12.28 -7.02 -0.45
CA ALA A 184 13.16 -7.91 0.29
C ALA A 184 12.60 -8.23 1.69
N ILE A 185 12.17 -7.22 2.46
CA ILE A 185 11.55 -7.40 3.78
C ILE A 185 10.31 -8.30 3.69
N THR A 186 9.46 -8.10 2.69
CA THR A 186 8.26 -8.91 2.45
C THR A 186 8.61 -10.35 2.11
N TYR A 187 9.65 -10.56 1.30
CA TYR A 187 10.18 -11.89 0.99
C TYR A 187 10.72 -12.61 2.25
N TYR A 188 11.45 -11.89 3.11
CA TYR A 188 11.94 -12.43 4.38
C TYR A 188 10.80 -12.70 5.37
N TYR A 189 9.76 -11.86 5.38
CA TYR A 189 8.57 -12.04 6.21
C TYR A 189 7.89 -13.36 5.90
N ALA A 190 7.77 -13.73 4.62
CA ALA A 190 7.14 -14.98 4.20
C ALA A 190 7.82 -16.27 4.70
N LYS A 191 9.05 -16.21 5.23
CA LYS A 191 9.81 -17.36 5.77
C LYS A 191 10.24 -17.18 7.23
N ALA A 192 9.77 -16.12 7.87
CA ALA A 192 10.27 -15.68 9.17
C ALA A 192 9.76 -16.56 10.32
N THR A 193 10.47 -16.54 11.44
CA THR A 193 9.94 -17.03 12.72
C THR A 193 9.04 -15.96 13.35
N THR A 194 8.28 -16.31 14.39
CA THR A 194 7.39 -15.36 15.09
C THR A 194 8.10 -14.06 15.49
N LEU A 195 9.26 -14.13 16.13
CA LEU A 195 10.01 -12.94 16.56
C LEU A 195 10.48 -12.12 15.33
N THR A 196 10.97 -12.79 14.30
CA THR A 196 11.43 -12.14 13.08
C THR A 196 10.28 -11.43 12.34
N HIS A 197 9.06 -11.97 12.33
CA HIS A 197 7.90 -11.28 11.77
C HIS A 197 7.63 -9.93 12.46
N PHE A 198 7.72 -9.86 13.79
CA PHE A 198 7.54 -8.60 14.52
C PHE A 198 8.63 -7.58 14.17
N MET A 199 9.90 -8.02 14.12
CA MET A 199 11.01 -7.14 13.75
C MET A 199 10.86 -6.62 12.31
N LEU A 200 10.40 -7.47 11.39
CA LEU A 200 10.16 -7.07 10.00
C LEU A 200 8.98 -6.09 9.89
N LEU A 201 7.88 -6.29 10.62
CA LEU A 201 6.77 -5.33 10.67
C LEU A 201 7.23 -3.99 11.25
N LEU A 202 8.03 -4.00 12.32
CA LEU A 202 8.63 -2.78 12.87
C LEU A 202 9.50 -2.08 11.81
N GLY A 203 10.31 -2.83 11.08
CA GLY A 203 11.11 -2.31 9.97
C GLY A 203 10.27 -1.67 8.87
N VAL A 204 9.16 -2.30 8.46
CA VAL A 204 8.19 -1.71 7.53
C VAL A 204 7.62 -0.42 8.10
N GLY A 205 7.25 -0.40 9.38
CA GLY A 205 6.73 0.80 10.06
C GLY A 205 7.72 1.97 10.03
N ILE A 206 8.99 1.70 10.35
CA ILE A 206 10.07 2.71 10.31
C ILE A 206 10.25 3.25 8.90
N LEU A 207 10.31 2.37 7.89
CA LEU A 207 10.46 2.77 6.49
C LEU A 207 9.28 3.61 6.00
N ASN A 208 8.06 3.17 6.32
CA ASN A 208 6.83 3.89 5.99
C ASN A 208 6.82 5.28 6.63
N LEU A 209 7.13 5.39 7.93
CA LEU A 209 7.26 6.69 8.61
C LEU A 209 8.35 7.55 7.99
N GLY A 210 9.50 6.98 7.64
CA GLY A 210 10.57 7.67 6.92
C GLY A 210 10.07 8.31 5.64
N SER A 211 9.33 7.57 4.81
CA SER A 211 8.77 8.09 3.55
C SER A 211 7.81 9.26 3.77
N LEU A 212 6.94 9.17 4.79
CA LEU A 212 5.99 10.21 5.15
C LEU A 212 6.70 11.45 5.71
N LEU A 213 7.71 11.27 6.55
CA LEU A 213 8.48 12.38 7.10
C LEU A 213 9.25 13.10 5.99
N THR A 214 9.87 12.36 5.07
CA THR A 214 10.49 12.95 3.88
C THR A 214 9.47 13.77 3.08
N ALA A 215 8.31 13.21 2.76
CA ALA A 215 7.26 13.95 2.04
C ALA A 215 6.75 15.17 2.84
N ASN A 216 6.64 15.07 4.16
CA ASN A 216 6.23 16.19 5.00
C ASN A 216 7.25 17.34 4.96
N THR A 217 8.55 17.05 4.97
CA THR A 217 9.57 18.12 4.86
C THR A 217 9.44 18.91 3.57
N VAL A 218 8.94 18.29 2.51
CA VAL A 218 8.64 18.94 1.22
C VAL A 218 7.43 19.85 1.30
N TRP A 219 6.34 19.37 1.91
CA TRP A 219 5.08 20.11 1.94
C TRP A 219 5.01 21.16 3.04
N GLN A 220 5.93 21.14 4.00
CA GLN A 220 5.90 22.02 5.17
C GLN A 220 5.88 23.50 4.79
N ASP A 221 6.73 23.93 3.87
CA ASP A 221 6.78 25.34 3.43
C ASP A 221 5.47 25.75 2.75
N TRP A 222 4.89 24.86 1.94
CA TRP A 222 3.60 25.10 1.29
C TRP A 222 2.45 25.20 2.31
N PHE A 223 2.42 24.30 3.30
CA PHE A 223 1.43 24.34 4.37
C PHE A 223 1.55 25.64 5.19
N GLN A 224 2.77 26.05 5.55
CA GLN A 224 3.02 27.30 6.27
C GLN A 224 2.58 28.52 5.47
N ALA A 225 2.92 28.58 4.18
CA ALA A 225 2.50 29.67 3.30
C ALA A 225 0.98 29.79 3.14
N LYS A 226 0.24 28.67 3.30
CA LYS A 226 -1.23 28.63 3.26
C LYS A 226 -1.88 28.70 4.64
N GLY A 227 -1.12 28.90 5.72
CA GLY A 227 -1.63 28.92 7.10
C GLY A 227 -2.27 27.59 7.53
N LYS A 228 -1.91 26.46 6.89
CA LYS A 228 -2.43 25.13 7.17
C LYS A 228 -1.48 24.36 8.08
N THR A 229 -2.03 23.50 8.94
CA THR A 229 -1.22 22.57 9.75
C THR A 229 -0.82 21.34 8.95
N SER A 230 0.38 20.81 9.22
CA SER A 230 0.82 19.54 8.63
C SER A 230 -0.12 18.39 8.98
N SER A 231 -0.43 17.55 7.98
CA SER A 231 -1.20 16.31 8.15
C SER A 231 -0.32 15.09 8.45
N ALA A 232 0.98 15.27 8.76
CA ALA A 232 1.90 14.14 8.95
C ALA A 232 1.50 13.22 10.10
N LEU A 233 1.09 13.77 11.25
CA LEU A 233 0.69 12.95 12.40
C LEU A 233 -0.54 12.07 12.13
N PRO A 234 -1.68 12.60 11.63
CA PRO A 234 -2.83 11.74 11.34
C PRO A 234 -2.54 10.70 10.26
N LEU A 235 -1.74 11.04 9.24
CA LEU A 235 -1.31 10.08 8.21
C LEU A 235 -0.41 8.99 8.79
N ALA A 236 0.49 9.33 9.73
CA ALA A 236 1.35 8.37 10.41
C ALA A 236 0.52 7.38 11.24
N ILE A 237 -0.47 7.88 11.99
CA ILE A 237 -1.39 7.06 12.78
C ILE A 237 -2.15 6.09 11.87
N LEU A 238 -2.71 6.59 10.77
CA LEU A 238 -3.47 5.77 9.82
C LEU A 238 -2.60 4.67 9.20
N MET A 239 -1.39 5.03 8.78
CA MET A 239 -0.45 4.11 8.14
C MET A 239 0.02 3.00 9.10
N LEU A 240 0.32 3.36 10.35
CA LEU A 240 0.65 2.39 11.40
C LEU A 240 -0.55 1.52 11.76
N ALA A 241 -1.75 2.10 11.85
CA ALA A 241 -2.99 1.37 12.10
C ALA A 241 -3.22 0.30 11.02
N PHE A 242 -3.06 0.63 9.74
CA PHE A 242 -3.16 -0.35 8.65
C PHE A 242 -2.12 -1.47 8.76
N LEU A 243 -0.90 -1.14 9.22
CA LEU A 243 0.18 -2.12 9.36
C LEU A 243 -0.07 -3.12 10.49
N ILE A 244 -0.62 -2.66 11.62
CA ILE A 244 -0.80 -3.49 12.83
C ILE A 244 -2.17 -4.16 12.90
N CYS A 245 -3.19 -3.62 12.23
CA CYS A 245 -4.57 -4.10 12.34
C CYS A 245 -4.70 -5.59 11.99
N GLY A 246 -4.18 -6.03 10.85
CA GLY A 246 -4.25 -7.45 10.43
C GLY A 246 -3.61 -8.42 11.45
N PRO A 247 -2.34 -8.21 11.85
CA PRO A 247 -1.69 -8.98 12.91
C PRO A 247 -2.46 -8.97 14.24
N MET A 248 -2.89 -7.80 14.70
CA MET A 248 -3.61 -7.66 15.98
C MET A 248 -4.93 -8.43 15.97
N MET A 249 -5.72 -8.31 14.91
CA MET A 249 -6.97 -9.06 14.77
C MET A 249 -6.72 -10.57 14.82
N GLY A 250 -5.64 -11.05 14.20
CA GLY A 250 -5.29 -12.46 14.28
C GLY A 250 -4.84 -12.93 15.66
N LEU A 251 -4.12 -12.08 16.41
CA LEU A 251 -3.74 -12.40 17.79
C LEU A 251 -4.96 -12.43 18.73
N ILE A 252 -5.90 -11.50 18.56
CA ILE A 252 -7.15 -11.43 19.34
C ILE A 252 -8.08 -12.59 18.99
N ALA A 253 -8.13 -13.02 17.73
CA ALA A 253 -9.00 -14.11 17.29
C ALA A 253 -8.55 -15.50 17.78
N ARG A 254 -7.26 -15.69 18.10
CA ARG A 254 -6.72 -16.99 18.55
C ARG A 254 -7.46 -17.62 19.74
N PRO A 255 -7.65 -16.94 20.89
CA PRO A 255 -8.38 -17.52 22.02
C PRO A 255 -9.82 -17.86 21.65
N ILE A 256 -10.49 -17.00 20.86
CA ILE A 256 -11.88 -17.21 20.44
C ILE A 256 -12.00 -18.49 19.59
N GLN A 257 -11.06 -18.71 18.67
CA GLN A 257 -11.03 -19.91 17.83
C GLN A 257 -10.72 -21.18 18.62
N GLN A 258 -9.87 -21.09 19.65
CA GLN A 258 -9.57 -22.23 20.51
C GLN A 258 -10.81 -22.65 21.32
N THR A 259 -11.59 -21.69 21.81
CA THR A 259 -12.85 -21.97 22.51
C THR A 259 -13.89 -22.57 21.57
N LEU A 260 -14.09 -22.00 20.38
CA LEU A 260 -15.05 -22.50 19.40
C LEU A 260 -14.72 -23.89 18.85
N ARG A 261 -13.44 -24.29 18.84
CA ARG A 261 -13.04 -25.67 18.44
C ARG A 261 -13.28 -26.71 19.52
N ARG A 262 -13.47 -26.29 20.77
CA ARG A 262 -13.69 -27.18 21.92
C ARG A 262 -15.18 -27.38 22.23
N ALA A 263 -16.03 -26.45 21.81
CA ALA A 263 -17.48 -26.53 21.90
C ALA A 263 -18.05 -27.36 20.74
#